data_AF-A0A0W7X8K3-F1
#
_entry.id   AF-A0A0W7X8K3-F1
#
_cell.length_a   1.000
_cell.length_b   1.000
_cell.length_c   1.000
_cell.angle_alpha   90.00
_cell.angle_beta   90.00
_cell.angle_gamma   90.00
#
_symmetry.space_group_name_H-M   'P 1'
#
loop_
_entity.id
_entity.type
_entity.pdbx_description
1 polymer ?
#
loop_
_entity_poly.entity_id
_entity_poly.type
_entity_poly.pdbx_seq_one_letter_code
_entity_poly.pdbx_strand_id
1 'polypeptide(L)'
;MNNHYIDGNDGRLGVLVQNSGSTVARTVTFRLARTVDGFAVAPRTESLAAGEEQLFGPFGPGDYGGRLLVDVDHAELTLVPIRI
;
A
#
# COMPACT_ATOMS: atom_id res chain seq x y z
N MET A 1 6.59 -8.70 -9.84
CA MET A 1 6.12 -7.37 -9.41
C MET A 1 4.65 -7.30 -9.77
N ASN A 2 3.79 -7.17 -8.76
CA ASN A 2 2.35 -7.00 -8.95
C ASN A 2 2.04 -5.53 -8.75
N ASN A 3 2.16 -4.74 -9.83
CA ASN A 3 1.98 -3.28 -9.80
C ASN A 3 0.49 -2.90 -9.72
N HIS A 4 -0.16 -3.11 -8.58
CA HIS A 4 -1.52 -2.59 -8.36
C HIS A 4 -1.48 -1.08 -8.19
N TYR A 5 -2.58 -0.40 -8.53
CA TYR A 5 -2.70 1.02 -8.30
C TYR A 5 -4.12 1.45 -7.92
N ILE A 6 -4.20 2.54 -7.19
CA ILE A 6 -5.44 3.21 -6.81
C ILE A 6 -5.33 4.67 -7.27
N ASP A 7 -6.28 5.09 -8.12
CA ASP A 7 -6.34 6.46 -8.64
C ASP A 7 -7.08 7.40 -7.67
N GLY A 8 -6.84 8.70 -7.80
CA GLY A 8 -7.56 9.73 -7.05
C GLY A 8 -7.05 9.94 -5.62
N ASN A 9 -5.75 9.69 -5.38
CA ASN A 9 -5.14 10.03 -4.11
C ASN A 9 -4.97 11.55 -3.96
N ASP A 10 -5.70 12.15 -3.03
CA ASP A 10 -5.65 13.58 -2.72
C ASP A 10 -5.36 13.84 -1.23
N GLY A 11 -4.78 12.86 -0.54
CA GLY A 11 -4.44 12.97 0.88
C GLY A 11 -5.49 12.42 1.86
N ARG A 12 -6.60 11.92 1.33
CA ARG A 12 -7.67 11.26 2.11
C ARG A 12 -7.92 9.81 1.68
N LEU A 13 -6.97 9.23 0.96
CA LEU A 13 -7.00 7.81 0.62
C LEU A 13 -6.43 7.00 1.80
N GLY A 14 -7.21 6.05 2.27
CA GLY A 14 -6.76 4.92 3.08
C GLY A 14 -6.90 3.62 2.30
N VAL A 15 -6.14 2.59 2.67
CA VAL A 15 -6.24 1.25 2.11
C VAL A 15 -6.37 0.26 3.25
N LEU A 16 -7.52 -0.39 3.35
CA LEU A 16 -7.72 -1.54 4.22
C LEU A 16 -7.11 -2.75 3.53
N VAL A 17 -6.14 -3.37 4.19
CA VAL A 17 -5.47 -4.56 3.69
C VAL A 17 -5.83 -5.72 4.60
N GLN A 18 -6.32 -6.80 4.01
CA GLN A 18 -6.64 -8.03 4.72
C GLN A 18 -5.77 -9.16 4.20
N ASN A 19 -5.15 -9.92 5.11
CA ASN A 19 -4.47 -11.18 4.80
C ASN A 19 -5.42 -12.35 5.08
N SER A 20 -6.05 -12.89 4.03
CA SER A 20 -6.96 -14.03 4.14
C SER A 20 -6.25 -15.39 4.27
N GLY A 21 -4.91 -15.39 4.32
CA GLY A 21 -4.11 -16.58 4.60
C GLY A 21 -4.34 -17.10 6.03
N SER A 22 -3.99 -18.36 6.27
CA SER A 22 -4.23 -19.02 7.57
C SER A 22 -2.98 -19.24 8.42
N THR A 23 -1.78 -19.18 7.82
CA THR A 23 -0.53 -19.54 8.50
C THR A 23 0.65 -18.64 8.20
N VAL A 24 0.66 -17.96 7.05
CA VAL A 24 1.82 -17.20 6.56
C VAL A 24 1.54 -15.70 6.60
N ALA A 25 2.45 -14.96 7.22
CA ALA A 25 2.46 -13.51 7.12
C ALA A 25 2.83 -13.08 5.69
N ARG A 26 2.16 -12.07 5.17
CA ARG A 26 2.33 -11.56 3.80
C ARG A 26 2.76 -10.11 3.83
N THR A 27 3.44 -9.68 2.78
CA THR A 27 4.00 -8.35 2.67
C THR A 27 3.25 -7.50 1.65
N VAL A 28 2.91 -6.28 2.08
CA VAL A 28 2.37 -5.23 1.22
C VAL A 28 3.39 -4.10 1.15
N THR A 29 3.60 -3.56 -0.05
CA THR A 29 4.55 -2.47 -0.28
C THR A 29 3.86 -1.29 -0.95
N PHE A 30 3.87 -0.14 -0.30
CA PHE A 30 3.38 1.13 -0.84
C PHE A 30 4.56 1.92 -1.42
N ARG A 31 4.55 2.17 -2.73
CA ARG A 31 5.65 2.90 -3.36
C ARG A 31 5.47 4.40 -3.19
N LEU A 32 6.58 5.06 -2.88
CA LEU A 32 6.64 6.52 -2.89
C LEU A 32 6.90 7.00 -4.31
N ALA A 33 6.19 8.05 -4.72
CA ALA A 33 6.41 8.75 -5.98
C ALA A 33 7.47 9.85 -5.85
N ARG A 34 7.72 10.32 -4.62
CA ARG A 34 8.70 11.38 -4.36
C ARG A 34 10.13 10.91 -4.60
N THR A 35 10.98 11.88 -4.91
CA THR A 35 12.43 11.72 -4.97
C THR A 35 13.10 12.69 -4.00
N VAL A 36 14.32 12.34 -3.57
CA VAL A 36 15.20 13.23 -2.81
C VAL A 36 16.50 13.33 -3.59
N ASP A 37 16.88 14.55 -3.97
CA ASP A 37 18.06 14.83 -4.80
C ASP A 37 18.10 14.04 -6.11
N GLY A 38 16.93 13.80 -6.70
CA GLY A 38 16.78 13.02 -7.95
C GLY A 38 16.78 11.50 -7.76
N PHE A 39 16.95 11.00 -6.53
CA PHE A 39 16.92 9.57 -6.23
C PHE A 39 15.56 9.13 -5.71
N ALA A 40 15.10 7.96 -6.15
CA ALA A 40 13.88 7.35 -5.65
C ALA A 40 14.02 7.03 -4.15
N VAL A 41 12.98 7.36 -3.38
CA VAL A 41 12.93 7.01 -1.95
C VAL A 41 12.53 5.55 -1.78
N ALA A 42 13.11 4.89 -0.78
CA ALA A 42 12.72 3.53 -0.43
C ALA A 42 11.21 3.45 -0.15
N PRO A 43 10.52 2.42 -0.68
CA PRO A 43 9.09 2.26 -0.47
C PRO A 43 8.80 1.88 0.99
N ARG A 44 7.54 2.04 1.39
CA ARG A 44 7.05 1.58 2.70
C ARG A 44 6.58 0.13 2.57
N THR A 45 7.24 -0.80 3.24
CA THR A 45 6.86 -2.22 3.26
C THR A 45 6.40 -2.63 4.64
N GLU A 46 5.27 -3.34 4.68
CA GLU A 46 4.60 -3.76 5.90
C GLU A 46 4.30 -5.26 5.82
N SER A 47 4.44 -5.96 6.94
CA SER A 47 4.08 -7.37 7.07
C SER A 47 2.75 -7.47 7.81
N LEU A 48 1.80 -8.22 7.26
CA LEU A 48 0.53 -8.54 7.90
C LEU A 48 0.51 -10.02 8.25
N ALA A 49 0.25 -10.33 9.52
CA ALA A 49 0.07 -11.71 9.97
C ALA A 49 -1.12 -12.38 9.27
N ALA A 50 -1.14 -13.72 9.26
CA ALA A 50 -2.27 -14.47 8.73
C ALA A 50 -3.55 -14.16 9.51
N GLY A 51 -4.65 -13.88 8.80
CA GLY A 51 -5.92 -13.47 9.38
C GLY A 51 -5.99 -12.02 9.86
N GLU A 52 -4.91 -11.24 9.72
CA GLU A 52 -4.87 -9.84 10.12
C GLU A 52 -5.55 -8.94 9.08
N GLU A 53 -6.16 -7.87 9.59
CA GLU A 53 -6.70 -6.76 8.80
C GLU A 53 -6.17 -5.43 9.37
N GLN A 54 -5.64 -4.57 8.50
CA GLN A 54 -5.06 -3.30 8.91
C GLN A 54 -5.37 -2.18 7.91
N LEU A 55 -5.73 -1.01 8.42
CA LEU A 55 -5.89 0.22 7.65
C LEU A 55 -4.55 0.97 7.56
N PHE A 56 -4.11 1.24 6.33
CA PHE A 56 -2.97 2.11 6.05
C PHE A 56 -3.42 3.44 5.47
N GLY A 57 -2.72 4.51 5.87
CA GLY A 57 -2.98 5.87 5.41
C GLY A 57 -3.27 6.83 6.58
N PRO A 58 -3.74 8.06 6.29
CA PRO A 58 -3.92 8.60 4.95
C PRO A 58 -2.62 8.71 4.15
N PHE A 59 -2.69 8.55 2.83
CA PHE A 59 -1.54 8.67 1.95
C PHE A 59 -1.40 10.09 1.40
N GLY A 60 -0.40 10.84 1.87
CA GLY A 60 -0.13 12.19 1.38
C GLY A 60 0.27 12.20 -0.12
N PRO A 61 -0.36 13.02 -0.99
CA PRO A 61 -0.08 13.02 -2.43
C PRO A 61 1.32 13.57 -2.74
N GLY A 62 1.93 14.34 -1.84
CA GLY A 62 3.32 14.79 -1.97
C GLY A 62 4.33 13.64 -1.89
N ASP A 63 4.02 12.58 -1.13
CA ASP A 63 4.92 11.42 -1.01
C ASP A 63 4.54 10.30 -1.99
N TYR A 64 3.24 10.05 -2.18
CA TYR A 64 2.72 8.89 -2.91
C TYR A 64 2.13 9.22 -4.30
N GLY A 65 2.05 10.50 -4.67
CA GLY A 65 1.45 10.94 -5.93
C GLY A 65 -0.08 10.82 -5.96
N GLY A 66 -0.68 11.26 -7.08
CA GLY A 66 -2.13 11.16 -7.33
C GLY A 66 -2.62 9.75 -7.66
N ARG A 67 -1.70 8.84 -7.98
CA ARG A 67 -1.93 7.41 -8.17
C ARG A 67 -1.07 6.66 -7.15
N LEU A 68 -1.70 6.05 -6.15
CA LEU A 68 -1.01 5.22 -5.16
C LEU A 68 -0.63 3.90 -5.82
N LEU A 69 0.66 3.57 -5.82
CA LEU A 69 1.17 2.28 -6.30
C LEU A 69 1.37 1.33 -5.13
N VAL A 70 0.81 0.13 -5.24
CA VAL A 70 0.86 -0.90 -4.19
C VAL A 70 1.29 -2.23 -4.80
N ASP A 71 2.29 -2.87 -4.21
CA ASP A 71 2.67 -4.24 -4.53
C ASP A 71 2.19 -5.18 -3.41
N VAL A 72 1.60 -6.30 -3.81
CA VAL A 72 1.30 -7.43 -2.91
C VAL A 72 2.16 -8.61 -3.31
N ASP A 73 2.75 -9.28 -2.32
CA ASP A 73 3.59 -10.45 -2.57
C ASP A 73 2.79 -11.72 -2.88
N HIS A 74 1.52 -11.76 -2.48
CA HIS A 74 0.65 -12.92 -2.63
C HIS A 74 -0.82 -12.53 -2.84
N ALA A 75 -1.57 -13.38 -3.54
CA ALA A 75 -3.00 -13.18 -3.81
C ALA A 75 -3.92 -13.33 -2.58
N GLU A 76 -3.35 -13.69 -1.42
CA GLU A 76 -4.07 -13.74 -0.13
C GLU A 76 -4.26 -12.33 0.45
N LEU A 77 -3.53 -11.33 -0.06
CA LEU A 77 -3.72 -9.95 0.31
C LEU A 77 -4.81 -9.31 -0.56
N THR A 78 -5.87 -8.83 0.10
CA THR A 78 -6.93 -8.06 -0.55
C THR A 78 -6.78 -6.58 -0.18
N LEU A 79 -6.93 -5.70 -1.17
CA LEU A 79 -6.84 -4.25 -1.00
C LEU A 79 -8.22 -3.61 -1.18
N VAL A 80 -8.69 -2.89 -0.18
CA VAL A 80 -9.94 -2.12 -0.26
C VAL A 80 -9.62 -0.63 -0.08
N PRO A 81 -9.78 0.21 -1.12
CA PRO A 81 -9.62 1.65 -0.99
C PRO A 81 -10.77 2.23 -0.16
N ILE A 82 -10.43 3.06 0.81
CA ILE A 82 -11.38 3.74 1.69
C ILE A 82 -11.09 5.23 1.69
N ARG A 83 -12.16 6.03 1.78
CA ARG A 83 -12.06 7.47 1.97
C ARG A 83 -12.12 7.80 3.45
N ILE A 84 -11.16 8.60 3.93
CA ILE A 84 -11.06 9.06 5.33
C ILE A 84 -11.25 10.57 5.45
#